data_AF-A1ZXJ2-F1
#
_entry.id   AF-A1ZXJ2-F1
#
_cell.length_a   1.000
_cell.length_b   1.000
_cell.length_c   1.000
_cell.angle_alpha   90.00
_cell.angle_beta   90.00
_cell.angle_gamma   90.00
#
_symmetry.space_group_name_H-M   'P 1'
#
loop_
_entity.id
_entity.type
_entity.pdbx_description
1 polymer ?
#
loop_
_entity_poly.entity_id
_entity_poly.type
_entity_poly.pdbx_seq_one_letter_code
_entity_poly.pdbx_strand_id
1 'polypeptide(L)' 'MNKEELIDLVKTIIACKGTEEEMNALIDLFDENVPHPEGSDFIFMKKHEGLTPEEIANKVMNYQPIIIPSSNTGQA' A
#
# COMPACT_ATOMS: atom_id res chain seq x y z
N MET A 1 -7.11 1.69 10.20
CA MET A 1 -6.81 0.26 10.43
C MET A 1 -5.57 0.10 11.33
N ASN A 2 -5.47 -1.00 12.09
CA ASN A 2 -4.27 -1.31 12.89
C ASN A 2 -3.33 -2.27 12.12
N LYS A 3 -2.08 -2.41 12.59
CA LYS A 3 -1.07 -3.22 11.89
C LYS A 3 -1.47 -4.68 11.69
N GLU A 4 -2.04 -5.32 12.72
CA GLU A 4 -2.45 -6.72 12.64
C GLU A 4 -3.58 -6.95 11.62
N GLU A 5 -4.59 -6.08 11.63
CA GLU A 5 -5.68 -6.08 10.64
C GLU A 5 -5.17 -5.87 9.22
N LEU A 6 -4.19 -4.97 9.04
CA LEU A 6 -3.57 -4.74 7.74
C LEU A 6 -2.79 -5.96 7.25
N ILE A 7 -2.07 -6.65 8.15
CA ILE A 7 -1.35 -7.89 7.83
C ILE A 7 -2.33 -8.99 7.39
N ASP A 8 -3.46 -9.13 8.08
CA ASP A 8 -4.48 -10.12 7.72
C ASP A 8 -5.14 -9.81 6.38
N LEU A 9 -5.41 -8.53 6.11
CA LEU A 9 -5.90 -8.06 4.82
C LEU A 9 -4.91 -8.41 3.69
N VAL A 10 -3.62 -8.11 3.86
CA VAL A 10 -2.58 -8.45 2.87
C VAL A 10 -2.51 -9.96 2.64
N LYS A 11 -2.59 -10.78 3.69
CA LYS A 11 -2.62 -12.25 3.56
C LYS A 11 -3.83 -12.72 2.74
N THR A 12 -4.99 -12.13 2.98
CA THR A 12 -6.22 -12.46 2.26
C THR A 12 -6.11 -12.10 0.78
N ILE A 13 -5.57 -10.92 0.46
CA ILE A 13 -5.36 -10.47 -0.92
C ILE A 13 -4.35 -11.40 -1.63
N ILE A 14 -3.22 -11.74 -1.00
CA ILE A 14 -2.20 -12.65 -1.58
C ILE A 14 -2.78 -14.05 -1.82
N ALA A 15 -3.63 -14.53 -0.92
CA ALA A 15 -4.28 -15.83 -1.07
C ALA A 15 -5.29 -15.88 -2.23
N CYS A 16 -5.65 -14.73 -2.82
CA CYS A 16 -6.60 -14.59 -3.92
C CYS A 16 -7.91 -15.35 -3.64
N LYS A 17 -8.45 -15.16 -2.42
CA LYS A 17 -9.66 -15.83 -1.97
C LYS A 17 -10.87 -14.93 -2.17
N GLY A 18 -11.66 -15.20 -3.19
CA GLY A 18 -12.91 -14.50 -3.47
C GLY A 18 -13.20 -14.38 -4.96
N THR A 19 -14.26 -13.65 -5.27
CA THR A 19 -14.57 -13.16 -6.61
C THR A 19 -13.71 -11.95 -6.99
N GLU A 20 -13.64 -11.61 -8.27
CA GLU A 20 -12.91 -10.40 -8.73
C GLU A 20 -13.45 -9.12 -8.08
N GLU A 21 -14.77 -9.00 -7.92
CA GLU A 21 -15.41 -7.85 -7.26
C GLU A 21 -15.02 -7.75 -5.78
N GLU A 22 -15.00 -8.87 -5.06
CA GLU A 22 -14.52 -8.91 -3.67
C GLU A 22 -13.04 -8.56 -3.57
N MET A 23 -12.22 -9.09 -4.49
CA MET A 23 -10.80 -8.79 -4.53
C MET A 23 -10.54 -7.30 -4.79
N ASN A 24 -11.26 -6.68 -5.73
CA ASN A 24 -11.17 -5.24 -5.98
C ASN A 24 -11.55 -4.45 -4.72
N ALA A 25 -12.64 -4.80 -4.04
CA ALA A 25 -13.04 -4.13 -2.81
C ALA A 25 -12.01 -4.26 -1.68
N LEU A 26 -11.34 -5.41 -1.57
CA LEU A 26 -10.26 -5.61 -0.58
C LEU A 26 -9.01 -4.80 -0.92
N ILE A 27 -8.67 -4.67 -2.21
CA ILE A 27 -7.56 -3.84 -2.69
C ILE A 27 -7.84 -2.36 -2.42
N ASP A 28 -9.04 -1.89 -2.75
CA ASP A 28 -9.47 -0.51 -2.49
C ASP A 28 -9.41 -0.21 -0.99
N LEU A 29 -9.95 -1.11 -0.15
CA LEU A 29 -9.90 -0.98 1.30
C LEU A 29 -8.46 -0.90 1.82
N PHE A 30 -7.54 -1.68 1.24
CA PHE A 30 -6.14 -1.65 1.60
C PHE A 30 -5.51 -0.29 1.27
N ASP A 31 -5.69 0.20 0.04
CA ASP A 31 -5.12 1.47 -0.42
C ASP A 31 -5.68 2.68 0.35
N GLU A 32 -6.97 2.66 0.72
CA GLU A 32 -7.58 3.71 1.55
C GLU A 32 -7.03 3.77 2.99
N ASN A 33 -6.47 2.67 3.49
CA ASN A 33 -6.00 2.55 4.88
C ASN A 33 -4.48 2.73 5.05
N VAL A 34 -3.73 2.96 3.96
CA VAL A 34 -2.28 3.13 4.00
C VAL A 34 -1.87 4.53 3.54
N PRO A 35 -0.82 5.14 4.13
CA PRO A 35 -0.34 6.44 3.69
C PRO A 35 0.47 6.37 2.38
N HIS A 36 0.85 5.19 1.92
CA HIS A 36 1.60 4.99 0.68
C HIS A 36 0.66 5.12 -0.54
N PRO A 37 0.92 6.04 -1.49
CA PRO A 37 0.01 6.28 -2.63
C PRO A 37 -0.10 5.08 -3.58
N GLU A 38 0.92 4.23 -3.61
CA GLU A 38 0.95 2.98 -4.38
C GLU A 38 1.07 1.81 -3.41
N GLY A 39 0.07 1.62 -2.54
CA GLY A 39 0.09 0.57 -1.54
C GLY A 39 0.06 -0.82 -2.18
N SER A 40 -0.99 -1.09 -2.97
CA SER A 40 -1.26 -2.37 -3.62
C SER A 40 -0.13 -2.85 -4.53
N ASP A 41 0.69 -1.92 -5.02
CA ASP A 41 1.92 -2.19 -5.78
C ASP A 41 2.88 -3.17 -5.05
N PHE A 42 2.96 -3.09 -3.72
CA PHE A 42 3.79 -3.99 -2.91
C PHE A 42 3.30 -5.44 -2.90
N ILE A 43 2.05 -5.67 -3.29
CA ILE A 43 1.42 -6.98 -3.37
C ILE A 43 1.57 -7.58 -4.77
N PHE A 44 1.40 -6.76 -5.83
CA PHE A 44 1.27 -7.26 -7.20
C PHE A 44 2.51 -7.10 -8.08
N MET A 45 3.39 -6.14 -7.78
CA MET A 45 4.52 -5.85 -8.66
C MET A 45 5.71 -6.76 -8.40
N LYS A 46 6.30 -7.31 -9.47
CA LYS A 46 7.50 -8.18 -9.39
C LYS A 46 8.69 -7.56 -8.63
N LYS A 47 8.83 -6.22 -8.64
CA LYS A 47 9.86 -5.49 -7.88
C LYS A 47 9.76 -5.72 -6.36
N HIS A 48 8.61 -6.15 -5.88
CA HIS A 48 8.29 -6.40 -4.47
C HIS A 48 8.02 -7.89 -4.18
N GLU A 49 8.30 -8.77 -5.15
CA GLU A 49 8.19 -10.22 -4.96
C GLU A 49 9.12 -10.69 -3.82
N GLY A 50 8.62 -11.63 -3.01
CA GLY A 50 9.35 -12.19 -1.87
C GLY A 50 9.19 -11.42 -0.55
N LEU A 51 8.50 -10.27 -0.55
CA LEU A 51 8.11 -9.62 0.70
C LEU A 51 7.03 -10.43 1.43
N THR A 52 7.20 -10.57 2.73
CA THR A 52 6.17 -11.14 3.60
C THR A 52 5.03 -10.13 3.83
N PRO A 53 3.81 -10.58 4.19
CA PRO A 53 2.70 -9.69 4.54
C PRO A 53 3.07 -8.66 5.64
N GLU A 54 3.91 -9.05 6.59
CA GLU A 54 4.40 -8.19 7.67
C GLU A 54 5.34 -7.09 7.17
N GLU A 55 6.22 -7.41 6.22
CA GLU A 55 7.10 -6.43 5.59
C GLU A 55 6.34 -5.45 4.71
N ILE A 56 5.34 -5.93 3.96
CA ILE A 56 4.45 -5.09 3.17
C ILE A 56 3.74 -4.10 4.09
N ALA A 57 3.06 -4.60 5.13
CA ALA A 57 2.33 -3.76 6.10
C ALA A 57 3.25 -2.71 6.76
N ASN A 58 4.45 -3.10 7.18
CA ASN A 58 5.42 -2.15 7.74
C ASN A 58 5.85 -1.07 6.72
N LYS A 59 6.15 -1.45 5.47
CA LYS A 59 6.60 -0.50 4.45
C LYS A 59 5.54 0.54 4.11
N VAL A 60 4.31 0.09 3.88
CA VAL A 60 3.21 0.99 3.50
C VAL A 60 2.80 1.90 4.66
N MET A 61 2.79 1.39 5.90
CA MET A 61 2.46 2.20 7.09
C MET A 61 3.51 3.26 7.43
N ASN A 62 4.78 2.99 7.17
CA ASN A 62 5.88 3.91 7.47
C ASN A 62 6.25 4.83 6.30
N TYR A 63 5.45 4.86 5.24
CA TYR A 63 5.71 5.75 4.10
C TYR A 63 5.68 7.21 4.53
N GLN A 64 6.70 7.97 4.09
CA GLN A 64 6.81 9.41 4.29
C GLN A 64 7.02 10.07 2.93
N PRO A 65 6.07 10.89 2.45
CA PRO A 65 6.24 11.62 1.21
C PRO A 65 7.48 12.53 1.25
N ILE A 66 8.23 12.57 0.16
CA ILE A 66 9.30 13.57 0.00
C ILE A 66 8.63 14.90 -0.35
N ILE A 67 8.65 15.85 0.59
CA ILE A 67 8.17 17.21 0.34
C ILE A 67 9.30 17.97 -0.35
N ILE A 68 9.18 18.20 -1.67
CA ILE A 68 10.05 19.14 -2.35
C ILE A 68 9.63 20.56 -2.00
N PRO A 69 10.52 21.43 -1.48
CA PRO A 69 10.18 22.83 -1.27
C PRO A 69 9.92 23.45 -2.64
N SER A 70 8.74 24.04 -2.84
CA SER A 70 8.43 24.81 -4.04
C SER A 70 9.52 25.86 -4.21
N SER A 71 10.39 25.69 -5.21
CA SER A 71 11.33 26.72 -5.63
C SER A 71 10.50 27.96 -5.96
N ASN A 72 10.54 28.95 -5.08
CA ASN A 72 10.00 30.27 -5.33
C ASN A 72 10.74 30.83 -6.55
N THR A 73 10.20 30.62 -7.75
CA THR A 73 10.63 31.33 -8.94
C THR A 73 10.24 32.78 -8.71
N GLY A 74 11.17 33.50 -8.10
CA GLY A 74 11.09 34.93 -7.88
C GLY A 74 10.66 35.59 -9.17
N GLN A 75 9.52 36.26 -9.10
CA GLN A 75 9.15 37.31 -10.03
C GLN A 75 10.34 38.28 -10.13
N ALA A 76 10.83 38.47 -11.35
CA ALA A 76 11.65 39.61 -11.76
C ALA A 76 11.13 40.08 -13.12
#